data_AF-A0AB36B9S8-F1
#
_entry.id   AF-A0AB36B9S8-F1
#
_cell.length_a   1.000
_cell.length_b   1.000
_cell.length_c   1.000
_cell.angle_alpha   90.00
_cell.angle_beta   90.00
_cell.angle_gamma   90.00
#
_symmetry.space_group_name_H-M   'P 1'
#
loop_
_entity.id
_entity.type
_entity.pdbx_description
1 polymer ?
#
loop_
_entity_poly.entity_id
_entity_poly.type
_entity_poly.pdbx_seq_one_letter_code
_entity_poly.pdbx_strand_id
1 'polypeptide(L)'
;MVKEEVRNLSFLFTETGFVLDTVDREQQDSKWFQRFQEDKYSALYDFGFQERIHQLHASTGFLHRTAELYIHVLTSLSELEIAREQVQITLPVDIWEQLQKELPFAIGSEFITYKWVQNIFVHLHEVFCREISRYEGSAKLYLAEKNQNLKVAERIFFHLVESKDEEYPFAFLATYATKDQEGRIRHMPLRYALEEFKQERDRLLTLLSCLNKAAKTCDLLDSFIAHGELFHPLRLQTQEAYEILKHTEEIEACGILCRIPNWWRKKYASVSVTMKMGEKKPSLLGFDSLLSIQPEFSVDGVALTKEDIEQLLLQSEGLAFLKGKWVEVNHKKLQALLKQMENSENESITLMEALRTNLKEEEQAEDDISICNGEWLQSFLQSLHKPAEHQSDHVPATLQAVLRPYQKAGYSWLRQMQQVHFGACLADDMGLGKTLQVLSFLEELRLEKPDSKVLLIVPASLLGNWSSEGKHFLYTKDGFSYIAWQNK
;
A
#
# COMPACT_ATOMS: atom_id res chain seq x y z
N MET A 1 27.89 -26.00 4.84
CA MET A 1 27.72 -27.24 4.06
C MET A 1 27.41 -26.94 2.60
N VAL A 2 26.30 -26.28 2.22
CA VAL A 2 26.00 -26.00 0.80
C VAL A 2 27.07 -25.15 0.08
N LYS A 3 27.75 -24.24 0.79
CA LYS A 3 28.84 -23.42 0.24
C LYS A 3 30.02 -24.24 -0.32
N GLU A 4 30.27 -25.46 0.16
CA GLU A 4 31.33 -26.34 -0.36
C GLU A 4 30.81 -27.27 -1.47
N GLU A 5 29.55 -27.71 -1.36
CA GLU A 5 28.90 -28.63 -2.30
C GLU A 5 28.68 -28.02 -3.70
N VAL A 6 28.49 -26.70 -3.79
CA VAL A 6 28.09 -26.01 -5.04
C VAL A 6 29.26 -25.29 -5.74
N ARG A 7 30.42 -25.17 -5.08
CA ARG A 7 31.57 -24.40 -5.59
C ARG A 7 32.10 -24.88 -6.94
N ASN A 8 32.10 -26.18 -7.16
CA ASN A 8 32.68 -26.82 -8.33
C ASN A 8 31.63 -27.27 -9.36
N LEU A 9 30.36 -26.91 -9.16
CA LEU A 9 29.31 -27.25 -10.12
C LEU A 9 29.39 -26.33 -11.33
N SER A 10 29.14 -26.89 -12.51
CA SER A 10 29.02 -26.17 -13.77
C SER A 10 27.73 -26.58 -14.47
N PHE A 11 27.11 -25.63 -15.18
CA PHE A 11 25.83 -25.81 -15.83
C PHE A 11 25.94 -25.49 -17.31
N LEU A 12 25.26 -26.31 -18.11
CA LEU A 12 24.96 -26.07 -19.50
C LEU A 12 23.61 -25.38 -19.59
N PHE A 13 23.55 -24.29 -20.35
CA PHE A 13 22.28 -23.66 -20.69
C PHE A 13 21.71 -24.34 -21.95
N THR A 14 20.42 -24.64 -21.92
CA THR A 14 19.66 -25.25 -23.01
C THR A 14 18.53 -24.32 -23.42
N GLU A 15 17.93 -24.55 -24.59
CA GLU A 15 16.79 -23.76 -25.08
C GLU A 15 15.64 -23.64 -24.06
N THR A 16 15.44 -24.67 -23.23
CA THR A 16 14.32 -24.77 -22.29
C THR A 16 14.72 -24.59 -20.82
N GLY A 17 16.00 -24.31 -20.53
CA GLY A 17 16.46 -24.07 -19.17
C GLY A 17 17.94 -24.41 -19.02
N PHE A 18 18.28 -25.18 -17.98
CA PHE A 18 19.66 -25.53 -17.66
C PHE A 18 19.77 -26.96 -17.11
N VAL A 19 20.94 -27.55 -17.30
CA VAL A 19 21.34 -28.90 -16.85
C VAL A 19 22.77 -28.88 -16.32
N LEU A 20 23.14 -29.84 -15.49
CA LEU A 20 24.53 -29.98 -15.00
C LEU A 20 25.43 -30.51 -16.11
N ASP A 21 26.61 -29.91 -16.29
CA ASP A 21 27.58 -30.27 -17.34
C ASP A 21 28.27 -31.60 -17.03
N THR A 22 28.91 -31.69 -15.86
CA THR A 22 29.47 -32.94 -15.32
C THR A 22 29.55 -32.87 -13.79
N VAL A 23 29.49 -34.03 -13.13
CA VAL A 23 29.45 -34.15 -11.66
C VAL A 23 30.52 -35.16 -11.26
N ASP A 24 31.52 -34.75 -10.48
CA ASP A 24 32.46 -35.69 -9.86
C ASP A 24 31.70 -36.62 -8.88
N ARG A 25 32.22 -37.84 -8.63
CA ARG A 25 31.56 -38.79 -7.70
C ARG A 25 31.26 -38.18 -6.32
N GLU A 26 32.15 -37.32 -5.81
CA GLU A 26 31.96 -36.61 -4.53
C GLU A 26 30.80 -35.59 -4.56
N GLN A 27 30.48 -35.03 -5.73
CA GLN A 27 29.39 -34.07 -5.90
C GLN A 27 28.04 -34.76 -6.09
N GLN A 28 28.03 -36.00 -6.62
CA GLN A 28 26.82 -36.82 -6.78
C GLN A 28 26.21 -37.23 -5.43
N ASP A 29 27.03 -37.35 -4.38
CA ASP A 29 26.59 -37.68 -3.03
C ASP A 29 26.15 -36.45 -2.22
N SER A 30 26.22 -35.24 -2.79
CA SER A 30 25.81 -34.03 -2.08
C SER A 30 24.29 -33.96 -1.92
N LYS A 31 23.85 -33.45 -0.75
CA LYS A 31 22.42 -33.24 -0.46
C LYS A 31 21.80 -32.25 -1.44
N TRP A 32 22.57 -31.25 -1.87
CA TRP A 32 22.13 -30.29 -2.87
C TRP A 32 21.89 -30.96 -4.23
N PHE A 33 22.78 -31.85 -4.68
CA PHE A 33 22.63 -32.56 -5.95
C PHE A 33 21.40 -33.48 -5.97
N GLN A 34 21.14 -34.20 -4.89
CA GLN A 34 19.93 -35.04 -4.78
C GLN A 34 18.65 -34.20 -4.92
N ARG A 35 18.59 -33.05 -4.25
CA ARG A 35 17.47 -32.10 -4.39
C ARG A 35 17.35 -31.53 -5.79
N PHE A 36 18.48 -31.24 -6.44
CA PHE A 36 18.50 -30.74 -7.81
C PHE A 36 17.92 -31.77 -8.80
N GLN A 37 18.17 -33.06 -8.59
CA GLN A 37 17.60 -34.13 -9.40
C GLN A 37 16.09 -34.30 -9.17
N GLU A 38 15.60 -34.07 -7.95
CA GLU A 38 14.18 -34.13 -7.61
C GLU A 38 13.39 -32.95 -8.20
N ASP A 39 13.86 -31.72 -7.96
CA ASP A 39 13.27 -30.49 -8.47
C ASP A 39 14.35 -29.41 -8.59
N LYS A 40 14.90 -29.26 -9.80
CA LYS A 40 15.97 -28.31 -10.10
C LYS A 40 15.62 -26.85 -9.78
N TYR A 41 14.34 -26.48 -9.90
CA TYR A 41 13.90 -25.10 -9.63
C TYR A 41 13.71 -24.87 -8.15
N SER A 42 13.26 -25.87 -7.40
CA SER A 42 13.27 -25.83 -5.93
C SER A 42 14.69 -25.70 -5.37
N ALA A 43 15.64 -26.47 -5.92
CA ALA A 43 17.05 -26.37 -5.55
C ALA A 43 17.67 -24.99 -5.89
N LEU A 44 17.32 -24.43 -7.05
CA LEU A 44 17.74 -23.09 -7.45
C LEU A 44 17.11 -21.99 -6.58
N TYR A 45 15.83 -22.14 -6.22
CA TYR A 45 15.11 -21.22 -5.36
C TYR A 45 15.75 -21.14 -3.96
N ASP A 46 16.01 -22.29 -3.33
CA ASP A 46 16.74 -22.37 -2.06
C ASP A 46 18.16 -21.79 -2.17
N PHE A 47 18.79 -21.92 -3.34
CA PHE A 47 20.13 -21.41 -3.58
C PHE A 47 20.17 -19.87 -3.59
N GLY A 48 19.13 -19.21 -4.09
CA GLY A 48 19.04 -17.74 -4.13
C GLY A 48 19.07 -17.08 -2.74
N PHE A 49 18.68 -17.79 -1.68
CA PHE A 49 18.71 -17.28 -0.30
C PHE A 49 20.09 -17.35 0.36
N GLN A 50 21.09 -17.92 -0.31
CA GLN A 50 22.43 -18.05 0.25
C GLN A 50 23.26 -16.79 0.00
N GLU A 51 24.05 -16.39 0.99
CA GLU A 51 25.06 -15.33 0.84
C GLU A 51 25.94 -15.60 -0.38
N ARG A 52 26.28 -14.54 -1.13
CA ARG A 52 27.16 -14.62 -2.29
C ARG A 52 28.42 -15.44 -1.99
N ILE A 53 28.55 -16.54 -2.71
CA ILE A 53 29.69 -17.43 -2.59
C ILE A 53 30.76 -16.90 -3.53
N HIS A 54 31.89 -16.47 -2.97
CA HIS A 54 33.07 -16.14 -3.77
C HIS A 54 33.64 -17.41 -4.42
N GLN A 55 34.06 -17.31 -5.68
CA GLN A 55 34.67 -18.39 -6.48
C GLN A 55 33.69 -19.48 -6.97
N LEU A 56 32.47 -19.11 -7.36
CA LEU A 56 31.61 -20.01 -8.14
C LEU A 56 32.06 -20.07 -9.61
N HIS A 57 31.81 -21.20 -10.27
CA HIS A 57 31.86 -21.29 -11.73
C HIS A 57 30.90 -20.26 -12.36
N ALA A 58 31.26 -19.70 -13.53
CA ALA A 58 30.52 -18.59 -14.15
C ALA A 58 29.03 -18.93 -14.38
N SER A 59 28.72 -20.12 -14.88
CA SER A 59 27.35 -20.60 -15.09
C SER A 59 26.54 -20.70 -13.78
N THR A 60 27.18 -21.17 -12.72
CA THR A 60 26.57 -21.36 -11.38
C THR A 60 26.34 -20.03 -10.70
N GLY A 61 27.31 -19.11 -10.82
CA GLY A 61 27.19 -17.73 -10.36
C GLY A 61 26.04 -16.99 -11.04
N PHE A 62 25.85 -17.17 -12.36
CA PHE A 62 24.75 -16.55 -13.08
C PHE A 62 23.38 -17.06 -12.62
N LEU A 63 23.23 -18.39 -12.43
CA LEU A 63 22.00 -18.98 -11.91
C LEU A 63 21.71 -18.52 -10.47
N HIS A 64 22.72 -18.52 -9.60
CA HIS A 64 22.62 -17.97 -8.24
C HIS A 64 22.12 -16.53 -8.27
N ARG A 65 22.74 -15.70 -9.12
CA ARG A 65 22.39 -14.29 -9.27
C ARG A 65 20.96 -14.09 -9.78
N THR A 66 20.53 -14.92 -10.73
CA THR A 66 19.15 -14.89 -11.24
C THR A 66 18.14 -15.19 -10.12
N ALA A 67 18.41 -16.20 -9.29
CA ALA A 67 17.57 -16.54 -8.15
C ALA A 67 17.60 -15.46 -7.04
N GLU A 68 18.76 -14.88 -6.76
CA GLU A 68 18.94 -13.77 -5.81
C GLU A 68 18.10 -12.55 -6.24
N LEU A 69 18.15 -12.19 -7.52
CA LEU A 69 17.37 -11.07 -8.06
C LEU A 69 15.86 -11.36 -8.06
N TYR A 70 15.44 -12.60 -8.32
CA TYR A 70 14.04 -12.99 -8.14
C TYR A 70 13.57 -12.76 -6.70
N ILE A 71 14.34 -13.19 -5.70
CA ILE A 71 14.02 -12.99 -4.28
C ILE A 71 13.96 -11.50 -3.95
N HIS A 72 14.89 -10.70 -4.48
CA HIS A 72 14.87 -9.25 -4.32
C HIS A 72 13.56 -8.63 -4.84
N VAL A 73 13.15 -8.99 -6.07
CA VAL A 73 11.87 -8.54 -6.64
C VAL A 73 10.72 -8.96 -5.75
N LEU A 74 10.67 -10.23 -5.33
CA LEU A 74 9.64 -10.75 -4.42
C LEU A 74 9.57 -9.95 -3.10
N THR A 75 10.71 -9.64 -2.48
CA THR A 75 10.77 -8.89 -1.22
C THR A 75 10.38 -7.42 -1.34
N SER A 76 10.45 -6.86 -2.55
CA SER A 76 10.13 -5.46 -2.82
C SER A 76 8.63 -5.19 -2.98
N LEU A 77 7.82 -6.25 -3.10
CA LEU A 77 6.37 -6.13 -3.30
C LEU A 77 5.65 -5.79 -1.99
N SER A 78 5.00 -4.63 -1.97
CA SER A 78 4.22 -4.13 -0.82
C SER A 78 3.04 -5.03 -0.46
N GLU A 79 2.39 -5.61 -1.46
CA GLU A 79 1.18 -6.43 -1.36
C GLU A 79 1.48 -7.89 -0.99
N LEU A 80 2.75 -8.29 -0.90
CA LEU A 80 3.17 -9.68 -0.66
C LEU A 80 2.48 -10.30 0.56
N GLU A 81 2.29 -9.50 1.61
CA GLU A 81 1.69 -9.95 2.86
C GLU A 81 0.19 -10.26 2.73
N ILE A 82 -0.50 -9.58 1.81
CA ILE A 82 -1.93 -9.70 1.59
C ILE A 82 -2.21 -10.74 0.51
N ALA A 83 -1.53 -10.62 -0.63
CA ALA A 83 -1.78 -11.42 -1.82
C ALA A 83 -1.14 -12.82 -1.73
N ARG A 84 -0.05 -13.00 -0.96
CA ARG A 84 0.63 -14.29 -0.74
C ARG A 84 0.85 -15.09 -2.03
N GLU A 85 0.19 -16.25 -2.20
CA GLU A 85 0.29 -17.10 -3.39
C GLU A 85 -0.39 -16.51 -4.65
N GLN A 86 -1.16 -15.44 -4.51
CA GLN A 86 -1.86 -14.74 -5.60
C GLN A 86 -1.04 -13.56 -6.17
N VAL A 87 0.13 -13.27 -5.61
CA VAL A 87 1.04 -12.23 -6.11
C VAL A 87 1.43 -12.52 -7.55
N GLN A 88 1.37 -11.53 -8.43
CA GLN A 88 1.83 -11.67 -9.80
C GLN A 88 3.25 -11.11 -9.94
N ILE A 89 4.17 -11.94 -10.41
CA ILE A 89 5.56 -11.53 -10.67
C ILE A 89 5.85 -11.65 -12.15
N THR A 90 6.39 -10.57 -12.71
CA THR A 90 7.00 -10.54 -14.03
C THR A 90 8.46 -10.14 -13.89
N LEU A 91 9.29 -10.49 -14.87
CA LEU A 91 10.70 -10.09 -14.90
C LEU A 91 10.78 -8.58 -15.18
N PRO A 92 11.25 -7.74 -14.24
CA PRO A 92 11.39 -6.31 -14.49
C PRO A 92 12.48 -6.03 -15.54
N VAL A 93 12.30 -4.98 -16.35
CA VAL A 93 13.20 -4.65 -17.46
C VAL A 93 14.60 -4.28 -16.96
N ASP A 94 14.69 -3.54 -15.86
CA ASP A 94 15.93 -3.15 -15.18
C ASP A 94 16.72 -4.36 -14.65
N ILE A 95 16.02 -5.36 -14.11
CA ILE A 95 16.64 -6.61 -13.65
C ILE A 95 17.21 -7.40 -14.84
N TRP A 96 16.48 -7.44 -15.96
CA TRP A 96 16.99 -8.03 -17.20
C TRP A 96 18.23 -7.30 -17.73
N GLU A 97 18.21 -5.96 -17.77
CA GLU A 97 19.37 -5.16 -18.19
C GLU A 97 20.60 -5.40 -17.31
N GLN A 98 20.39 -5.64 -16.01
CA GLN A 98 21.46 -6.05 -15.11
C GLN A 98 22.02 -7.43 -15.47
N LEU A 99 21.16 -8.44 -15.59
CA LEU A 99 21.57 -9.81 -15.92
C LEU A 99 22.26 -9.89 -17.29
N GLN A 100 21.84 -9.06 -18.25
CA GLN A 100 22.44 -9.00 -19.58
C GLN A 100 23.91 -8.53 -19.54
N LYS A 101 24.27 -7.63 -18.61
CA LYS A 101 25.66 -7.20 -18.40
C LYS A 101 26.52 -8.26 -17.72
N GLU A 102 25.88 -9.20 -17.03
CA GLU A 102 26.51 -10.25 -16.23
C GLU A 102 26.42 -11.63 -16.92
N LEU A 103 26.16 -11.68 -18.24
CA LEU A 103 26.06 -12.93 -18.99
C LEU A 103 27.35 -13.77 -18.86
N PRO A 104 27.24 -15.05 -18.46
CA PRO A 104 28.41 -15.86 -18.18
C PRO A 104 29.05 -16.33 -19.49
N PHE A 105 30.37 -16.44 -19.49
CA PHE A 105 31.08 -17.18 -20.54
C PHE A 105 31.00 -18.69 -20.24
N ALA A 106 29.92 -19.33 -20.70
CA ALA A 106 29.62 -20.74 -20.48
C ALA A 106 28.92 -21.35 -21.70
N ILE A 107 28.81 -22.68 -21.74
CA ILE A 107 28.19 -23.39 -22.85
C ILE A 107 26.67 -23.14 -22.82
N GLY A 108 26.12 -22.72 -23.96
CA GLY A 108 24.70 -22.45 -24.12
C GLY A 108 24.27 -21.03 -23.72
N SER A 109 25.21 -20.14 -23.37
CA SER A 109 24.88 -18.75 -23.02
C SER A 109 24.13 -18.02 -24.14
N GLU A 110 24.24 -18.46 -25.39
CA GLU A 110 23.46 -17.97 -26.54
C GLU A 110 21.95 -18.17 -26.40
N PHE A 111 21.50 -19.11 -25.58
CA PHE A 111 20.07 -19.35 -25.31
C PHE A 111 19.51 -18.39 -24.27
N ILE A 112 20.36 -17.69 -23.51
CA ILE A 112 19.94 -16.78 -22.44
C ILE A 112 19.37 -15.49 -23.07
N THR A 113 18.05 -15.48 -23.21
CA THR A 113 17.25 -14.34 -23.67
C THR A 113 16.34 -13.83 -22.56
N TYR A 114 15.69 -12.68 -22.77
CA TYR A 114 14.66 -12.18 -21.85
C TYR A 114 13.60 -13.25 -21.54
N LYS A 115 13.13 -13.95 -22.60
CA LYS A 115 12.13 -15.02 -22.47
C LYS A 115 12.67 -16.21 -21.67
N TRP A 116 13.95 -16.53 -21.83
CA TRP A 116 14.60 -17.60 -21.08
C TRP A 116 14.65 -17.27 -19.57
N VAL A 117 15.10 -16.07 -19.20
CA VAL A 117 15.15 -15.63 -17.79
C VAL A 117 13.75 -15.48 -17.21
N GLN A 118 12.80 -14.97 -17.98
CA GLN A 118 11.40 -14.89 -17.59
C GLN A 118 10.85 -16.28 -17.26
N ASN A 119 11.21 -17.31 -18.04
CA ASN A 119 10.79 -18.68 -17.75
C ASN A 119 11.38 -19.20 -16.44
N ILE A 120 12.64 -18.87 -16.13
CA ILE A 120 13.23 -19.19 -14.81
C ILE A 120 12.46 -18.48 -13.69
N PHE A 121 12.13 -17.20 -13.85
CA PHE A 121 11.32 -16.44 -12.87
C PHE A 121 9.96 -17.08 -12.63
N VAL A 122 9.27 -17.54 -13.69
CA VAL A 122 7.99 -18.25 -13.57
C VAL A 122 8.15 -19.52 -12.73
N HIS A 123 9.16 -20.34 -12.99
CA HIS A 123 9.37 -21.56 -12.21
C HIS A 123 9.78 -21.29 -10.75
N LEU A 124 10.61 -20.27 -10.48
CA LEU A 124 10.92 -19.85 -9.11
C LEU A 124 9.66 -19.35 -8.40
N HIS A 125 8.77 -18.68 -9.12
CA HIS A 125 7.48 -18.22 -8.61
C HIS A 125 6.52 -19.36 -8.29
N GLU A 126 6.44 -20.39 -9.13
CA GLU A 126 5.68 -21.61 -8.86
C GLU A 126 6.15 -22.30 -7.57
N VAL A 127 7.47 -22.36 -7.34
CA VAL A 127 8.05 -22.89 -6.10
C VAL A 127 7.60 -22.06 -4.89
N PHE A 128 7.71 -20.72 -4.97
CA PHE A 128 7.25 -19.82 -3.91
C PHE A 128 5.77 -20.03 -3.58
N CYS A 129 4.87 -20.02 -4.57
CA CYS A 129 3.43 -20.19 -4.35
C CYS A 129 3.10 -21.55 -3.71
N ARG A 130 3.80 -22.60 -4.11
CA ARG A 130 3.66 -23.95 -3.53
C ARG A 130 4.13 -24.01 -2.07
N GLU A 131 5.17 -23.27 -1.70
CA GLU A 131 5.68 -23.26 -0.34
C GLU A 131 4.90 -22.33 0.60
N ILE A 132 4.58 -21.11 0.17
CA ILE A 132 3.87 -20.11 1.00
C ILE A 132 2.42 -20.52 1.32
N SER A 133 1.78 -21.26 0.42
CA SER A 133 0.43 -21.82 0.64
C SER A 133 0.39 -22.87 1.76
N ARG A 134 1.52 -23.50 2.07
CA ARG A 134 1.66 -24.49 3.16
C ARG A 134 2.22 -23.87 4.44
N TYR A 135 2.59 -22.60 4.41
CA TYR A 135 3.28 -21.93 5.50
C TYR A 135 2.31 -21.17 6.41
N GLU A 136 2.26 -21.58 7.68
CA GLU A 136 1.48 -20.92 8.72
C GLU A 136 2.25 -19.72 9.30
N GLY A 137 1.99 -18.52 8.80
CA GLY A 137 2.63 -17.28 9.25
C GLY A 137 2.69 -16.21 8.17
N SER A 138 3.23 -15.03 8.50
CA SER A 138 3.38 -13.91 7.54
C SER A 138 4.36 -14.23 6.41
N ALA A 139 4.17 -13.63 5.23
CA ALA A 139 5.09 -13.79 4.10
C ALA A 139 6.49 -13.26 4.42
N LYS A 140 6.58 -12.16 5.19
CA LYS A 140 7.85 -11.66 5.73
C LYS A 140 8.57 -12.68 6.61
N LEU A 141 7.84 -13.43 7.45
CA LEU A 141 8.42 -14.45 8.32
C LEU A 141 8.93 -15.65 7.51
N TYR A 142 8.16 -16.11 6.52
CA TYR A 142 8.61 -17.15 5.58
C TYR A 142 9.93 -16.78 4.90
N LEU A 143 10.03 -15.55 4.36
CA LEU A 143 11.25 -15.07 3.72
C LEU A 143 12.41 -14.91 4.73
N ALA A 144 12.11 -14.45 5.93
CA ALA A 144 13.10 -14.34 7.02
C ALA A 144 13.60 -15.71 7.50
N GLU A 145 12.79 -16.77 7.42
CA GLU A 145 13.22 -18.14 7.69
C GLU A 145 14.05 -18.71 6.53
N LYS A 146 13.66 -18.47 5.28
CA LYS A 146 14.43 -18.94 4.11
C LYS A 146 15.79 -18.27 3.96
N ASN A 147 15.87 -16.95 4.08
CA ASN A 147 17.12 -16.17 4.03
C ASN A 147 18.07 -16.55 5.18
N GLN A 148 17.52 -17.13 6.24
CA GLN A 148 18.28 -17.50 7.43
C GLN A 148 18.36 -19.00 7.65
N ASN A 149 17.98 -19.85 6.70
CA ASN A 149 18.07 -21.31 6.87
C ASN A 149 19.51 -21.86 6.93
N LEU A 150 20.54 -21.00 6.85
CA LEU A 150 21.91 -21.29 7.30
C LEU A 150 22.16 -21.00 8.81
N LYS A 151 21.16 -20.47 9.53
CA LYS A 151 21.15 -20.07 10.97
C LYS A 151 19.79 -20.29 11.71
N VAL A 152 18.72 -20.78 11.07
CA VAL A 152 17.36 -20.90 11.67
C VAL A 152 17.30 -21.91 12.82
N ALA A 153 18.21 -22.88 12.88
CA ALA A 153 18.25 -23.85 13.97
C ALA A 153 18.64 -23.23 15.35
N GLU A 154 18.80 -21.91 15.45
CA GLU A 154 19.40 -21.24 16.61
C GLU A 154 18.69 -19.90 16.97
N ARG A 155 17.43 -19.68 16.56
CA ARG A 155 16.72 -18.39 16.73
C ARG A 155 15.69 -18.38 17.85
N ILE A 156 15.62 -17.27 18.58
CA ILE A 156 14.68 -17.01 19.67
C ILE A 156 13.46 -16.24 19.13
N PHE A 157 12.28 -16.59 19.62
CA PHE A 157 11.02 -15.93 19.30
C PHE A 157 10.31 -15.53 20.59
N PHE A 158 9.83 -14.30 20.64
CA PHE A 158 8.92 -13.82 21.67
C PHE A 158 7.50 -13.82 21.13
N HIS A 159 6.60 -14.51 21.82
CA HIS A 159 5.18 -14.58 21.49
C HIS A 159 4.43 -13.78 22.52
N LEU A 160 3.70 -12.75 22.06
CA LEU A 160 2.77 -12.00 22.87
C LEU A 160 1.40 -12.14 22.23
N VAL A 161 0.46 -12.73 22.96
CA VAL A 161 -0.90 -13.02 22.47
C VAL A 161 -1.95 -12.57 23.47
N GLU A 162 -3.14 -12.29 22.98
CA GLU A 162 -4.28 -11.95 23.82
C GLU A 162 -4.80 -13.17 24.58
N SER A 163 -5.22 -12.91 25.82
CA SER A 163 -5.83 -13.86 26.75
C SER A 163 -7.27 -13.44 27.03
N LYS A 164 -8.08 -14.38 27.51
CA LYS A 164 -9.48 -14.11 27.95
C LYS A 164 -9.56 -13.71 29.42
N ASP A 165 -8.43 -13.59 30.09
CA ASP A 165 -8.33 -13.22 31.51
C ASP A 165 -8.39 -11.69 31.63
N GLU A 166 -9.34 -11.16 32.40
CA GLU A 166 -9.54 -9.71 32.53
C GLU A 166 -8.43 -9.03 33.35
N GLU A 167 -7.83 -9.73 34.31
CA GLU A 167 -6.75 -9.19 35.15
C GLU A 167 -5.40 -9.25 34.41
N TYR A 168 -5.21 -10.31 33.61
CA TYR A 168 -4.02 -10.51 32.77
C TYR A 168 -4.40 -10.77 31.30
N PRO A 169 -4.74 -9.71 30.55
CA PRO A 169 -5.27 -9.83 29.20
C PRO A 169 -4.24 -10.29 28.17
N PHE A 170 -2.98 -10.50 28.57
CA PHE A 170 -1.92 -10.92 27.67
C PHE A 170 -1.18 -12.14 28.21
N ALA A 171 -0.75 -13.01 27.31
CA ALA A 171 0.16 -14.10 27.60
C ALA A 171 1.46 -13.93 26.79
N PHE A 172 2.58 -14.13 27.47
CA PHE A 172 3.90 -14.02 26.89
C PHE A 172 4.65 -15.34 27.00
N LEU A 173 5.34 -15.74 25.93
CA LEU A 173 6.18 -16.93 25.90
C LEU A 173 7.42 -16.71 25.04
N ALA A 174 8.59 -16.97 25.60
CA ALA A 174 9.82 -17.11 24.82
C ALA A 174 10.00 -18.56 24.33
N THR A 175 10.29 -18.71 23.05
CA THR A 175 10.56 -20.01 22.42
C THR A 175 11.83 -19.94 21.58
N TYR A 176 12.37 -21.08 21.21
CA TYR A 176 13.42 -21.18 20.20
C TYR A 176 13.02 -22.19 19.12
N ALA A 177 13.57 -22.02 17.93
CA ALA A 177 13.40 -22.96 16.83
C ALA A 177 14.48 -24.06 16.89
N THR A 178 14.05 -25.32 16.90
CA THR A 178 14.92 -26.50 16.71
C THR A 178 14.41 -27.34 15.53
N LYS A 179 15.17 -28.35 15.12
CA LYS A 179 14.76 -29.32 14.09
C LYS A 179 14.33 -30.63 14.73
N ASP A 180 13.22 -31.20 14.26
CA ASP A 180 12.82 -32.56 14.63
C ASP A 180 13.65 -33.63 13.88
N GLN A 181 13.38 -34.91 14.19
CA GLN A 181 14.07 -36.05 13.57
C GLN A 181 13.83 -36.16 12.06
N GLU A 182 12.79 -35.50 11.53
CA GLU A 182 12.47 -35.43 10.11
C GLU A 182 13.04 -34.17 9.44
N GLY A 183 13.77 -33.33 10.19
CA GLY A 183 14.37 -32.09 9.72
C GLY A 183 13.41 -30.90 9.60
N ARG A 184 12.18 -31.01 10.12
CA ARG A 184 11.20 -29.91 10.16
C ARG A 184 11.48 -28.98 11.32
N ILE A 185 11.19 -27.70 11.15
CA ILE A 185 11.39 -26.69 12.19
C ILE A 185 10.25 -26.78 13.20
N ARG A 186 10.58 -26.87 14.48
CA ARG A 186 9.64 -26.86 15.60
C ARG A 186 10.02 -25.77 16.60
N HIS A 187 9.02 -25.03 17.08
CA HIS A 187 9.19 -24.07 18.17
C HIS A 187 8.97 -24.76 19.51
N MET A 188 9.92 -24.61 20.43
CA MET A 188 9.83 -25.16 21.78
C MET A 188 10.08 -24.07 22.82
N PRO A 189 9.46 -24.13 24.01
CA PRO A 189 9.72 -23.19 25.09
C PRO A 189 11.21 -23.09 25.43
N LEU A 190 11.68 -21.88 25.70
CA LEU A 190 13.09 -21.57 25.89
C LEU A 190 13.77 -22.42 26.97
N ARG A 191 13.03 -22.85 28.01
CA ARG A 191 13.55 -23.76 29.05
C ARG A 191 14.21 -25.03 28.50
N TYR A 192 13.70 -25.56 27.39
CA TYR A 192 14.23 -26.79 26.80
C TYR A 192 15.57 -26.55 26.08
N ALA A 193 15.85 -25.31 25.68
CA ALA A 193 17.14 -24.95 25.06
C ALA A 193 18.30 -25.16 26.04
N LEU A 194 18.07 -24.93 27.34
CA LEU A 194 19.08 -25.10 28.37
C LEU A 194 19.45 -26.59 28.58
N GLU A 195 18.49 -27.49 28.38
CA GLU A 195 18.70 -28.94 28.46
C GLU A 195 19.33 -29.48 27.15
N GLU A 196 18.81 -29.06 26.00
CA GLU A 196 19.24 -29.53 24.67
C GLU A 196 20.67 -29.07 24.34
N PHE A 197 21.01 -27.81 24.59
CA PHE A 197 22.34 -27.26 24.32
C PHE A 197 23.33 -27.41 25.48
N LYS A 198 23.02 -28.24 26.48
CA LYS A 198 23.87 -28.41 27.68
C LYS A 198 25.31 -28.83 27.36
N GLN A 199 25.52 -29.57 26.27
CA GLN A 199 26.85 -30.00 25.82
C GLN A 199 27.47 -29.08 24.76
N GLU A 200 26.75 -28.07 24.28
CA GLU A 200 27.15 -27.17 23.18
C GLU A 200 27.31 -25.73 23.69
N ARG A 201 28.41 -25.52 24.44
CA ARG A 201 28.65 -24.30 25.23
C ARG A 201 28.57 -23.00 24.42
N ASP A 202 29.09 -23.00 23.18
CA ASP A 202 29.10 -21.82 22.32
C ASP A 202 27.68 -21.43 21.84
N ARG A 203 26.81 -22.41 21.61
CA ARG A 203 25.41 -22.18 21.23
C ARG A 203 24.62 -21.57 22.39
N LEU A 204 24.80 -22.12 23.58
CA LEU A 204 24.16 -21.61 24.79
C LEU A 204 24.61 -20.16 25.09
N LEU A 205 25.90 -19.86 24.92
CA LEU A 205 26.43 -18.50 25.08
C LEU A 205 25.86 -17.52 24.06
N THR A 206 25.68 -17.94 22.80
CA THR A 206 25.10 -17.11 21.74
C THR A 206 23.63 -16.79 22.04
N LEU A 207 22.86 -17.80 22.44
CA LEU A 207 21.44 -17.66 22.82
C LEU A 207 21.28 -16.69 24.01
N LEU A 208 22.06 -16.90 25.09
CA LEU A 208 22.04 -16.02 26.25
C LEU A 208 22.53 -14.60 25.91
N SER A 209 23.48 -14.46 24.97
CA SER A 209 23.92 -13.15 24.52
C SER A 209 22.82 -12.36 23.80
N CYS A 210 21.96 -13.02 23.00
CA CYS A 210 20.84 -12.35 22.34
C CYS A 210 19.81 -11.86 23.36
N LEU A 211 19.49 -12.71 24.35
CA LEU A 211 18.59 -12.35 25.45
C LEU A 211 19.13 -11.18 26.28
N ASN A 212 20.42 -11.20 26.64
CA ASN A 212 21.04 -10.11 27.38
C ASN A 212 21.12 -8.80 26.59
N LYS A 213 21.14 -8.85 25.26
CA LYS A 213 21.06 -7.63 24.42
C LYS A 213 19.63 -7.07 24.46
N ALA A 214 18.62 -7.92 24.34
CA ALA A 214 17.22 -7.50 24.40
C ALA A 214 16.78 -7.05 25.81
N ALA A 215 17.36 -7.60 26.89
CA ALA A 215 17.11 -7.10 28.24
C ALA A 215 17.61 -5.66 28.44
N LYS A 216 18.68 -5.26 27.74
CA LYS A 216 19.18 -3.88 27.82
C LYS A 216 18.28 -2.87 27.13
N THR A 217 17.36 -3.31 26.26
CA THR A 217 16.43 -2.41 25.57
C THR A 217 15.10 -2.28 26.33
N CYS A 218 14.77 -3.21 27.23
CA CYS A 218 13.52 -3.19 27.98
C CYS A 218 13.74 -3.67 29.42
N ASP A 219 13.58 -2.76 30.39
CA ASP A 219 13.80 -3.04 31.81
C ASP A 219 12.93 -4.20 32.33
N LEU A 220 11.71 -4.34 31.79
CA LEU A 220 10.82 -5.46 32.13
C LEU A 220 11.42 -6.80 31.70
N LEU A 221 12.03 -6.88 30.51
CA LEU A 221 12.71 -8.08 30.05
C LEU A 221 13.94 -8.39 30.90
N ASP A 222 14.69 -7.38 31.35
CA ASP A 222 15.82 -7.57 32.27
C ASP A 222 15.36 -8.20 33.59
N SER A 223 14.25 -7.71 34.15
CA SER A 223 13.62 -8.30 35.34
C SER A 223 13.23 -9.77 35.11
N PHE A 224 12.58 -10.09 33.99
CA PHE A 224 12.19 -11.47 33.68
C PHE A 224 13.38 -12.42 33.52
N ILE A 225 14.51 -11.93 32.99
CA ILE A 225 15.74 -12.74 32.90
C ILE A 225 16.35 -12.93 34.29
N ALA A 226 16.46 -11.87 35.09
CA ALA A 226 17.07 -11.92 36.42
C ALA A 226 16.36 -12.91 37.36
N HIS A 227 15.03 -13.01 37.27
CA HIS A 227 14.21 -13.92 38.08
C HIS A 227 14.00 -15.30 37.43
N GLY A 228 14.47 -15.50 36.19
CA GLY A 228 14.27 -16.75 35.45
C GLY A 228 12.84 -16.96 34.93
N GLU A 229 11.99 -15.94 34.98
CA GLU A 229 10.60 -15.97 34.56
C GLU A 229 10.45 -16.12 33.04
N LEU A 230 11.39 -15.58 32.26
CA LEU A 230 11.39 -15.64 30.80
C LEU A 230 11.38 -17.09 30.24
N PHE A 231 11.77 -18.08 31.05
CA PHE A 231 11.78 -19.49 30.67
C PHE A 231 10.42 -20.19 30.85
N HIS A 232 9.42 -19.48 31.37
CA HIS A 232 8.07 -19.97 31.62
C HIS A 232 7.03 -19.12 30.87
N PRO A 233 5.83 -19.66 30.59
CA PRO A 233 4.71 -18.85 30.12
C PRO A 233 4.33 -17.82 31.19
N LEU A 234 4.31 -16.54 30.82
CA LEU A 234 3.97 -15.43 31.70
C LEU A 234 2.57 -14.91 31.35
N ARG A 235 1.84 -14.48 32.38
CA ARG A 235 0.61 -13.71 32.24
C ARG A 235 0.95 -12.26 32.52
N LEU A 236 0.63 -11.39 31.57
CA LEU A 236 1.01 -9.99 31.61
C LEU A 236 -0.20 -9.09 31.80
N GLN A 237 -0.02 -8.07 32.62
CA GLN A 237 -0.93 -6.95 32.69
C GLN A 237 -0.77 -6.06 31.45
N THR A 238 -1.76 -5.20 31.26
CA THR A 238 -1.83 -4.27 30.13
C THR A 238 -0.58 -3.37 30.01
N GLN A 239 -0.05 -2.90 31.14
CA GLN A 239 1.15 -2.06 31.17
C GLN A 239 2.41 -2.82 30.74
N GLU A 240 2.55 -4.06 31.20
CA GLU A 240 3.69 -4.91 30.91
C GLU A 240 3.72 -5.30 29.43
N ALA A 241 2.54 -5.63 28.87
CA ALA A 241 2.38 -5.91 27.45
C ALA A 241 2.72 -4.67 26.60
N TYR A 242 2.25 -3.49 26.98
CA TYR A 242 2.56 -2.24 26.29
C TYR A 242 4.07 -1.95 26.25
N GLU A 243 4.77 -2.16 27.37
CA GLU A 243 6.21 -1.91 27.47
C GLU A 243 7.00 -2.80 26.49
N ILE A 244 6.65 -4.08 26.38
CA ILE A 244 7.26 -5.01 25.41
C ILE A 244 6.94 -4.59 23.98
N LEU A 245 5.68 -4.25 23.72
CA LEU A 245 5.19 -3.87 22.40
C LEU A 245 5.91 -2.62 21.86
N LYS A 246 6.16 -1.63 22.71
CA LYS A 246 6.90 -0.40 22.38
C LYS A 246 8.35 -0.66 21.95
N HIS A 247 9.00 -1.66 22.54
CA HIS A 247 10.40 -2.00 22.25
C HIS A 247 10.54 -3.13 21.20
N THR A 248 9.46 -3.53 20.53
CA THR A 248 9.45 -4.65 19.56
C THR A 248 10.55 -4.49 18.50
N GLU A 249 10.69 -3.31 17.89
CA GLU A 249 11.67 -3.10 16.81
C GLU A 249 13.12 -3.23 17.30
N GLU A 250 13.40 -2.73 18.51
CA GLU A 250 14.72 -2.82 19.16
C GLU A 250 15.06 -4.26 19.55
N ILE A 251 14.06 -5.02 20.03
CA ILE A 251 14.18 -6.44 20.33
C ILE A 251 14.43 -7.25 19.04
N GLU A 252 13.73 -6.93 17.95
CA GLU A 252 13.96 -7.54 16.63
C GLU A 252 15.37 -7.26 16.10
N ALA A 253 15.89 -6.05 16.31
CA ALA A 253 17.27 -5.69 15.97
C ALA A 253 18.32 -6.50 16.75
N CYS A 254 18.00 -6.99 17.94
CA CYS A 254 18.85 -7.90 18.72
C CYS A 254 18.90 -9.34 18.16
N GLY A 255 18.09 -9.65 17.14
CA GLY A 255 17.98 -10.98 16.53
C GLY A 255 16.90 -11.87 17.12
N ILE A 256 15.99 -11.31 17.93
CA ILE A 256 14.83 -12.03 18.50
C ILE A 256 13.59 -11.68 17.69
N LEU A 257 12.89 -12.67 17.15
CA LEU A 257 11.69 -12.40 16.34
C LEU A 257 10.45 -12.26 17.23
N CYS A 258 9.69 -11.18 17.04
CA CYS A 258 8.50 -10.90 17.83
C CYS A 258 7.22 -11.28 17.06
N ARG A 259 6.47 -12.24 17.63
CA ARG A 259 5.10 -12.58 17.23
C ARG A 259 4.14 -11.86 18.16
N ILE A 260 3.68 -10.70 17.72
CA ILE A 260 2.80 -9.81 18.47
C ILE A 260 1.43 -9.71 17.79
N PRO A 261 0.40 -9.19 18.47
CA PRO A 261 -0.92 -9.05 17.87
C PRO A 261 -0.91 -8.15 16.62
N ASN A 262 -1.72 -8.52 15.63
CA ASN A 262 -1.76 -7.83 14.34
C ASN A 262 -2.14 -6.34 14.44
N TRP A 263 -3.00 -6.00 15.41
CA TRP A 263 -3.42 -4.61 15.62
C TRP A 263 -2.29 -3.71 16.08
N TRP A 264 -1.28 -4.23 16.77
CA TRP A 264 -0.09 -3.44 17.09
C TRP A 264 0.84 -3.35 15.90
N ARG A 265 1.12 -4.49 15.25
CA ARG A 265 2.06 -4.56 14.12
C ARG A 265 1.65 -3.67 12.95
N LYS A 266 0.34 -3.52 12.72
CA LYS A 266 -0.22 -2.66 11.67
C LYS A 266 -0.56 -1.23 12.16
N LYS A 267 -0.16 -0.87 13.39
CA LYS A 267 -0.50 0.40 14.06
C LYS A 267 -2.01 0.68 14.20
N TYR A 268 -2.86 -0.35 14.10
CA TYR A 268 -4.32 -0.21 14.22
C TYR A 268 -4.79 0.15 15.62
N ALA A 269 -3.99 -0.10 16.66
CA ALA A 269 -4.28 0.39 18.00
C ALA A 269 -4.03 1.89 18.16
N SER A 270 -3.28 2.52 17.25
CA SER A 270 -3.04 3.96 17.31
C SER A 270 -4.28 4.72 16.82
N VAL A 271 -4.58 5.83 17.49
CA VAL A 271 -5.64 6.74 17.03
C VAL A 271 -5.17 7.44 15.77
N SER A 272 -5.95 7.30 14.71
CA SER A 272 -5.80 8.00 13.44
C SER A 272 -6.80 9.15 13.34
N VAL A 273 -6.47 10.16 12.53
CA VAL A 273 -7.36 11.28 12.24
C VAL A 273 -7.78 11.26 10.79
N THR A 274 -9.07 11.37 10.55
CA THR A 274 -9.64 11.55 9.21
C THR A 274 -10.21 12.95 9.10
N MET A 275 -9.71 13.76 8.17
CA MET A 275 -10.25 15.09 7.91
C MET A 275 -11.39 14.99 6.88
N LYS A 276 -12.65 15.10 7.34
CA LYS A 276 -13.82 15.11 6.46
C LYS A 276 -14.08 16.52 5.93
N MET A 277 -14.07 16.66 4.62
CA MET A 277 -14.23 17.94 3.92
C MET A 277 -15.60 18.04 3.26
N GLY A 278 -16.36 19.09 3.58
CA GLY A 278 -17.61 19.41 2.87
C GLY A 278 -18.74 18.41 3.13
N GLU A 279 -19.01 18.10 4.39
CA GLU A 279 -20.17 17.27 4.79
C GLU A 279 -21.50 17.94 4.42
N LYS A 280 -21.59 19.26 4.61
CA LYS A 280 -22.79 20.06 4.32
C LYS A 280 -22.58 20.94 3.09
N LYS A 281 -23.67 21.15 2.36
CA LYS A 281 -23.70 22.08 1.22
C LYS A 281 -23.39 23.52 1.67
N PRO A 282 -22.44 24.21 1.03
CA PRO A 282 -22.17 25.62 1.31
C PRO A 282 -23.33 26.52 0.83
N SER A 283 -23.48 27.70 1.45
CA SER A 283 -24.57 28.65 1.15
C SER A 283 -24.48 29.25 -0.25
N LEU A 284 -23.26 29.45 -0.75
CA LEU A 284 -22.94 29.88 -2.10
C LEU A 284 -22.03 28.83 -2.74
N LEU A 285 -22.20 28.56 -4.03
CA LEU A 285 -21.34 27.65 -4.81
C LEU A 285 -20.38 28.45 -5.69
N GLY A 286 -19.15 27.96 -5.84
CA GLY A 286 -18.05 28.62 -6.54
C GLY A 286 -16.69 28.12 -6.03
N PHE A 287 -15.60 28.48 -6.71
CA PHE A 287 -14.26 28.04 -6.31
C PHE A 287 -13.84 28.53 -4.93
N ASP A 288 -14.27 29.73 -4.55
CA ASP A 288 -13.98 30.36 -3.26
C ASP A 288 -14.99 29.97 -2.17
N SER A 289 -15.93 29.06 -2.47
CA SER A 289 -16.90 28.58 -1.48
C SER A 289 -16.19 27.87 -0.35
N LEU A 290 -16.45 28.32 0.88
CA LEU A 290 -15.89 27.73 2.09
C LEU A 290 -16.63 26.44 2.43
N LEU A 291 -15.87 25.36 2.54
CA LEU A 291 -16.32 24.05 3.00
C LEU A 291 -15.92 23.85 4.45
N SER A 292 -16.81 23.26 5.24
CA SER A 292 -16.50 22.84 6.60
C SER A 292 -15.51 21.69 6.59
N ILE A 293 -14.49 21.76 7.43
CA ILE A 293 -13.62 20.62 7.75
C ILE A 293 -14.03 20.12 9.12
N GLN A 294 -14.19 18.80 9.25
CA GLN A 294 -14.46 18.16 10.52
C GLN A 294 -13.49 17.00 10.70
N PRO A 295 -12.62 17.04 11.71
CA PRO A 295 -11.80 15.89 12.07
C PRO A 295 -12.69 14.81 12.68
N GLU A 296 -12.46 13.57 12.27
CA GLU A 296 -13.03 12.39 12.88
C GLU A 296 -11.90 11.48 13.31
N PHE A 297 -11.93 11.08 14.58
CA PHE A 297 -10.94 10.16 15.11
C PHE A 297 -11.40 8.74 14.91
N SER A 298 -10.49 7.84 14.58
CA SER A 298 -10.82 6.42 14.48
C SER A 298 -9.66 5.53 14.91
N VAL A 299 -10.01 4.35 15.41
CA VAL A 299 -9.07 3.27 15.74
C VAL A 299 -9.55 2.02 15.03
N ASP A 300 -8.69 1.42 14.20
CA ASP A 300 -9.02 0.23 13.40
C ASP A 300 -10.35 0.38 12.63
N GLY A 301 -10.63 1.58 12.10
CA GLY A 301 -11.87 1.91 11.37
C GLY A 301 -13.10 2.19 12.25
N VAL A 302 -12.99 2.10 13.57
CA VAL A 302 -14.08 2.44 14.51
C VAL A 302 -13.98 3.91 14.92
N ALA A 303 -15.03 4.69 14.64
CA ALA A 303 -15.10 6.10 15.00
C ALA A 303 -15.10 6.32 16.52
N LEU A 304 -14.31 7.29 16.97
CA LEU A 304 -14.20 7.75 18.36
C LEU A 304 -14.81 9.15 18.51
N THR A 305 -15.62 9.33 19.55
CA THR A 305 -16.18 10.62 19.91
C THR A 305 -15.21 11.43 20.76
N LYS A 306 -15.50 12.72 20.98
CA LYS A 306 -14.74 13.55 21.94
C LYS A 306 -14.76 12.94 23.34
N GLU A 307 -15.92 12.42 23.77
CA GLU A 307 -16.08 11.74 25.07
C GLU A 307 -15.20 10.49 25.17
N ASP A 308 -15.08 9.69 24.09
CA ASP A 308 -14.20 8.53 24.06
C ASP A 308 -12.74 8.92 24.29
N ILE A 309 -12.28 10.01 23.67
CA ILE A 309 -10.91 10.51 23.82
C ILE A 309 -10.66 11.06 25.23
N GLU A 310 -11.63 11.81 25.77
CA GLU A 310 -11.57 12.28 27.16
C GLU A 310 -11.50 11.10 28.14
N GLN A 311 -12.26 10.02 27.90
CA GLN A 311 -12.15 8.80 28.68
C GLN A 311 -10.77 8.14 28.57
N LEU A 312 -10.17 8.08 27.38
CA LEU A 312 -8.82 7.55 27.18
C LEU A 312 -7.77 8.41 27.91
N LEU A 313 -7.94 9.73 27.96
CA LEU A 313 -7.06 10.64 28.69
C LEU A 313 -7.14 10.47 30.22
N LEU A 314 -8.24 9.92 30.75
CA LEU A 314 -8.39 9.60 32.17
C LEU A 314 -7.72 8.28 32.56
N GLN A 315 -7.43 7.39 31.59
CA GLN A 315 -6.72 6.14 31.81
C GLN A 315 -5.21 6.39 31.95
N SER A 316 -4.49 5.44 32.55
CA SER A 316 -3.03 5.47 32.58
C SER A 316 -2.43 5.30 31.17
N GLU A 317 -1.24 5.86 30.93
CA GLU A 317 -0.51 5.64 29.67
C GLU A 317 -0.26 4.15 29.46
N GLY A 318 -0.57 3.63 28.27
CA GLY A 318 -0.47 2.21 27.97
C GLY A 318 -1.45 1.74 26.90
N LEU A 319 -2.15 0.65 27.17
CA LEU A 319 -3.24 0.15 26.33
C LEU A 319 -4.57 0.26 27.09
N ALA A 320 -5.64 0.62 26.38
CA ALA A 320 -7.00 0.59 26.91
C ALA A 320 -7.90 -0.21 25.98
N PHE A 321 -8.87 -0.93 26.53
CA PHE A 321 -9.84 -1.68 25.74
C PHE A 321 -11.12 -0.86 25.59
N LEU A 322 -11.41 -0.40 24.38
CA LEU A 322 -12.56 0.46 24.09
C LEU A 322 -13.29 -0.04 22.83
N LYS A 323 -14.62 -0.12 22.88
CA LYS A 323 -15.49 -0.58 21.78
C LYS A 323 -15.03 -1.91 21.13
N GLY A 324 -14.47 -2.83 21.92
CA GLY A 324 -14.02 -4.13 21.43
C GLY A 324 -12.63 -4.13 20.78
N LYS A 325 -11.86 -3.05 20.89
CA LYS A 325 -10.52 -2.89 20.32
C LYS A 325 -9.53 -2.40 21.37
N TRP A 326 -8.27 -2.83 21.23
CA TRP A 326 -7.16 -2.25 21.98
C TRP A 326 -6.74 -0.93 21.37
N VAL A 327 -6.70 0.11 22.19
CA VAL A 327 -6.29 1.46 21.83
C VAL A 327 -5.02 1.81 22.58
N GLU A 328 -4.02 2.34 21.88
CA GLU A 328 -2.85 2.94 22.50
C GLU A 328 -3.21 4.27 23.16
N VAL A 329 -3.01 4.34 24.47
CA VAL A 329 -3.18 5.56 25.28
C VAL A 329 -1.84 6.26 25.39
N ASN A 330 -1.58 7.15 24.43
CA ASN A 330 -0.46 8.08 24.47
C ASN A 330 -0.99 9.49 24.78
N HIS A 331 -0.86 9.94 26.04
CA HIS A 331 -1.43 11.22 26.48
C HIS A 331 -0.94 12.40 25.65
N LYS A 332 0.34 12.41 25.26
CA LYS A 332 0.90 13.48 24.40
C LYS A 332 0.25 13.48 23.02
N LYS A 333 0.11 12.31 22.38
CA LYS A 333 -0.54 12.17 21.06
C LYS A 333 -2.02 12.58 21.16
N LEU A 334 -2.76 12.01 22.12
CA LEU A 334 -4.19 12.29 22.32
C LEU A 334 -4.46 13.77 22.61
N GLN A 335 -3.64 14.43 23.45
CA GLN A 335 -3.77 15.88 23.70
C GLN A 335 -3.47 16.71 22.45
N ALA A 336 -2.44 16.34 21.67
CA ALA A 336 -2.12 17.02 20.42
C ALA A 336 -3.27 16.89 19.42
N LEU A 337 -3.86 15.70 19.30
CA LEU A 337 -5.00 15.42 18.46
C LEU A 337 -6.24 16.22 18.88
N LEU A 338 -6.58 16.21 20.17
CA LEU A 338 -7.72 16.96 20.70
C LEU A 338 -7.57 18.47 20.48
N LYS A 339 -6.36 19.00 20.67
CA LYS A 339 -6.06 20.42 20.38
C LYS A 339 -6.16 20.75 18.89
N GLN A 340 -5.72 19.86 18.01
CA GLN A 340 -5.93 20.01 16.57
C GLN A 340 -7.42 20.05 16.24
N MET A 341 -8.23 19.19 16.86
CA MET A 341 -9.67 19.20 16.66
C MET A 341 -10.29 20.55 17.04
N GLU A 342 -10.01 21.05 18.24
CA GLU A 342 -10.55 22.33 18.71
C GLU A 342 -10.13 23.53 17.84
N ASN A 343 -8.91 23.51 17.30
CA ASN A 343 -8.46 24.54 16.37
C ASN A 343 -9.16 24.43 15.00
N SER A 344 -9.38 23.20 14.52
CA SER A 344 -9.96 22.93 13.20
C SER A 344 -11.49 23.01 13.14
N GLU A 345 -12.20 23.03 14.29
CA GLU A 345 -13.68 23.15 14.33
C GLU A 345 -14.22 24.39 13.60
N ASN A 346 -13.40 25.43 13.45
CA ASN A 346 -13.73 26.65 12.69
C ASN A 346 -12.88 26.84 11.43
N GLU A 347 -12.04 25.87 11.09
CA GLU A 347 -11.28 25.94 9.85
C GLU A 347 -12.19 25.62 8.67
N SER A 348 -11.96 26.37 7.60
CA SER A 348 -12.64 26.14 6.34
C SER A 348 -11.61 26.19 5.24
N ILE A 349 -11.81 25.33 4.24
CA ILE A 349 -11.03 25.36 3.01
C ILE A 349 -11.93 25.79 1.87
N THR A 350 -11.33 26.39 0.86
CA THR A 350 -12.05 26.69 -0.37
C THR A 350 -12.35 25.39 -1.13
N LEU A 351 -13.43 25.37 -1.90
CA LEU A 351 -13.74 24.26 -2.80
C LEU A 351 -12.57 23.99 -3.75
N MET A 352 -11.86 25.02 -4.23
CA MET A 352 -10.69 24.84 -5.08
C MET A 352 -9.55 24.10 -4.38
N GLU A 353 -9.28 24.41 -3.11
CA GLU A 353 -8.28 23.69 -2.32
C GLU A 353 -8.70 22.25 -2.08
N ALA A 354 -9.95 22.00 -1.69
CA ALA A 354 -10.49 20.65 -1.50
C ALA A 354 -10.32 19.79 -2.77
N LEU A 355 -10.63 20.35 -3.95
CA LEU A 355 -10.44 19.67 -5.24
C LEU A 355 -8.96 19.38 -5.53
N ARG A 356 -8.06 20.32 -5.23
CA ARG A 356 -6.61 20.12 -5.40
C ARG A 356 -6.07 19.04 -4.46
N THR A 357 -6.58 18.98 -3.24
CA THR A 357 -6.19 17.97 -2.25
C THR A 357 -6.61 16.58 -2.70
N ASN A 358 -7.84 16.43 -3.21
CA ASN A 358 -8.32 15.18 -3.81
C ASN A 358 -7.46 14.69 -4.97
N LEU A 359 -6.93 15.61 -5.79
CA LEU A 359 -6.02 15.26 -6.90
C LEU A 359 -4.61 14.87 -6.42
N LYS A 360 -4.24 15.19 -5.17
CA LYS A 360 -2.92 14.91 -4.59
C LYS A 360 -2.89 13.66 -3.71
N GLU A 361 -4.04 13.08 -3.37
CA GLU A 361 -4.14 11.86 -2.54
C GLU A 361 -3.43 10.65 -3.17
N GLU A 362 -2.98 10.72 -4.42
CA GLU A 362 -2.17 9.67 -5.05
C GLU A 362 -0.69 9.66 -4.61
N GLU A 363 -0.17 10.69 -3.92
CA GLU A 363 1.29 10.80 -3.70
C GLU A 363 1.80 10.80 -2.25
N GLN A 364 1.00 11.13 -1.21
CA GLN A 364 1.50 11.17 0.18
C GLN A 364 0.42 10.85 1.22
N ALA A 365 0.38 9.61 1.70
CA ALA A 365 -0.22 9.30 3.00
C ALA A 365 0.89 9.39 4.06
N GLU A 366 0.89 10.45 4.87
CA GLU A 366 1.54 10.35 6.17
C GLU A 366 0.72 9.37 7.04
N ASP A 367 1.40 8.45 7.73
CA ASP A 367 0.81 7.25 8.38
C ASP A 367 -0.40 7.49 9.32
N ASP A 368 -0.65 8.73 9.77
CA ASP A 368 -1.62 9.04 10.83
C ASP A 368 -2.77 10.00 10.44
N ILE A 369 -2.70 10.66 9.28
CA ILE A 369 -3.72 11.64 8.85
C ILE A 369 -4.22 11.26 7.46
N SER A 370 -5.49 10.88 7.39
CA SER A 370 -6.19 10.68 6.12
C SER A 370 -7.12 11.85 5.86
N ILE A 371 -7.36 12.13 4.58
CA ILE A 371 -8.34 13.12 4.13
C ILE A 371 -9.45 12.34 3.43
N CYS A 372 -10.70 12.74 3.69
CA CYS A 372 -11.87 12.12 3.09
C CYS A 372 -12.86 13.20 2.65
N ASN A 373 -13.57 12.93 1.56
CA ASN A 373 -14.70 13.74 1.16
C ASN A 373 -15.91 13.44 2.05
N GLY A 374 -16.51 14.49 2.59
CA GLY A 374 -17.82 14.41 3.22
C GLY A 374 -18.93 14.12 2.21
N GLU A 375 -20.13 13.82 2.71
CA GLU A 375 -21.26 13.35 1.89
C GLU A 375 -21.61 14.32 0.74
N TRP A 376 -21.69 15.62 1.05
CA TRP A 376 -22.00 16.62 0.03
C TRP A 376 -20.88 16.76 -1.01
N LEU A 377 -19.61 16.85 -0.60
CA LEU A 377 -18.49 16.98 -1.54
C LEU A 377 -18.36 15.73 -2.43
N GLN A 378 -18.55 14.54 -1.87
CA GLN A 378 -18.51 13.29 -2.62
C GLN A 378 -19.63 13.24 -3.68
N SER A 379 -20.87 13.56 -3.31
CA SER A 379 -22.00 13.60 -4.26
C SER A 379 -21.82 14.70 -5.31
N PHE A 380 -21.27 15.85 -4.93
CA PHE A 380 -20.91 16.93 -5.85
C PHE A 380 -19.87 16.47 -6.88
N LEU A 381 -18.77 15.85 -6.45
CA LEU A 381 -17.74 15.29 -7.33
C LEU A 381 -18.30 14.24 -8.28
N GLN A 382 -19.13 13.32 -7.77
CA GLN A 382 -19.80 12.32 -8.61
C GLN A 382 -20.67 12.95 -9.69
N SER A 383 -21.38 14.05 -9.37
CA SER A 383 -22.18 14.78 -10.35
C SER A 383 -21.32 15.39 -11.47
N LEU A 384 -20.08 15.80 -11.17
CA LEU A 384 -19.15 16.34 -12.16
C LEU A 384 -18.55 15.24 -13.06
N HIS A 385 -18.33 14.04 -12.53
CA HIS A 385 -17.79 12.91 -13.31
C HIS A 385 -18.82 12.30 -14.28
N LYS A 386 -20.12 12.44 -13.99
CA LYS A 386 -21.21 11.87 -14.79
C LYS A 386 -22.18 12.93 -15.34
N PRO A 387 -21.70 13.89 -16.15
CA PRO A 387 -22.55 14.97 -16.67
C PRO A 387 -23.67 14.44 -17.59
N ALA A 388 -23.47 13.28 -18.23
CA ALA A 388 -24.41 12.70 -19.19
C ALA A 388 -25.65 12.01 -18.57
N GLU A 389 -25.65 11.72 -17.26
CA GLU A 389 -26.81 11.13 -16.58
C GLU A 389 -27.86 12.20 -16.18
N HIS A 390 -27.48 13.48 -16.16
CA HIS A 390 -28.37 14.61 -15.86
C HIS A 390 -28.71 15.38 -17.15
N GLN A 391 -29.11 14.67 -18.20
CA GLN A 391 -29.62 15.31 -19.43
C GLN A 391 -30.94 16.01 -19.11
N SER A 392 -30.93 17.35 -19.09
CA SER A 392 -32.19 18.07 -19.01
C SER A 392 -32.93 17.90 -20.32
N ASP A 393 -34.16 17.38 -20.26
CA ASP A 393 -35.06 17.33 -21.43
C ASP A 393 -35.54 18.71 -21.89
N HIS A 394 -35.26 19.74 -21.10
CA HIS A 394 -35.67 21.11 -21.35
C HIS A 394 -34.62 21.87 -22.15
N VAL A 395 -34.90 22.02 -23.45
CA VAL A 395 -34.28 23.01 -24.33
C VAL A 395 -35.27 24.16 -24.49
N PRO A 396 -34.83 25.44 -24.53
CA PRO A 396 -35.75 26.58 -24.68
C PRO A 396 -36.68 26.43 -25.87
N ALA A 397 -37.99 26.61 -25.67
CA ALA A 397 -38.99 26.50 -26.74
C ALA A 397 -38.81 27.54 -27.86
N THR A 398 -38.06 28.61 -27.59
CA THR A 398 -37.69 29.66 -28.54
C THR A 398 -36.51 29.28 -29.43
N LEU A 399 -35.86 28.14 -29.18
CA LEU A 399 -34.82 27.58 -30.05
C LEU A 399 -35.46 26.95 -31.31
N GLN A 400 -35.11 27.47 -32.48
CA GLN A 400 -35.55 27.00 -33.80
C GLN A 400 -34.63 25.90 -34.36
N ALA A 401 -34.15 25.00 -33.51
CA ALA A 401 -33.25 23.92 -33.89
C ALA A 401 -33.48 22.67 -33.02
N VAL A 402 -33.24 21.49 -33.61
CA VAL A 402 -33.26 20.22 -32.88
C VAL A 402 -31.82 19.84 -32.56
N LEU A 403 -31.48 19.83 -31.26
CA LEU A 403 -30.16 19.42 -30.80
C LEU A 403 -29.97 17.91 -30.99
N ARG A 404 -28.83 17.51 -31.55
CA ARG A 404 -28.41 16.10 -31.57
C ARG A 404 -28.07 15.63 -30.14
N PRO A 405 -28.11 14.32 -29.84
CA PRO A 405 -27.87 13.82 -28.48
C PRO A 405 -26.58 14.33 -27.82
N TYR A 406 -25.48 14.39 -28.56
CA TYR A 406 -24.21 14.92 -28.04
C TYR A 406 -24.24 16.45 -27.84
N GLN A 407 -24.98 17.19 -28.66
CA GLN A 407 -25.14 18.65 -28.50
C GLN A 407 -26.01 18.97 -27.30
N LYS A 408 -27.04 18.15 -27.04
CA LYS A 408 -27.85 18.22 -25.83
C LYS A 408 -27.01 17.95 -24.59
N ALA A 409 -26.11 16.95 -24.65
CA ALA A 409 -25.15 16.69 -23.57
C ALA A 409 -24.22 17.89 -23.33
N GLY A 410 -23.64 18.48 -24.37
CA GLY A 410 -22.80 19.68 -24.25
C GLY A 410 -23.55 20.89 -23.68
N TYR A 411 -24.79 21.11 -24.10
CA TYR A 411 -25.69 22.12 -23.53
C TYR A 411 -25.99 21.87 -22.04
N SER A 412 -26.39 20.64 -21.67
CA SER A 412 -26.66 20.30 -20.26
C SER A 412 -25.41 20.44 -19.39
N TRP A 413 -24.23 20.12 -19.93
CA TRP A 413 -22.96 20.33 -19.24
C TRP A 413 -22.65 21.81 -19.01
N LEU A 414 -22.84 22.68 -20.01
CA LEU A 414 -22.68 24.14 -19.85
C LEU A 414 -23.61 24.69 -18.74
N ARG A 415 -24.85 24.21 -18.70
CA ARG A 415 -25.82 24.55 -17.65
C ARG A 415 -25.35 24.10 -16.27
N GLN A 416 -24.85 22.87 -16.16
CA GLN A 416 -24.30 22.35 -14.92
C GLN A 416 -23.11 23.21 -14.45
N MET A 417 -22.19 23.57 -15.34
CA MET A 417 -21.04 24.44 -15.00
C MET A 417 -21.50 25.80 -14.48
N GLN A 418 -22.55 26.38 -15.07
CA GLN A 418 -23.14 27.63 -14.60
C GLN A 418 -23.79 27.50 -13.22
N GLN A 419 -24.50 26.41 -12.93
CA GLN A 419 -25.14 26.16 -11.64
C GLN A 419 -24.12 26.03 -10.50
N VAL A 420 -22.94 25.48 -10.79
CA VAL A 420 -21.83 25.35 -9.83
C VAL A 420 -20.89 26.57 -9.87
N HIS A 421 -21.23 27.60 -10.65
CA HIS A 421 -20.43 28.81 -10.86
C HIS A 421 -19.00 28.57 -11.35
N PHE A 422 -18.79 27.48 -12.08
CA PHE A 422 -17.50 27.18 -12.70
C PHE A 422 -17.41 27.80 -14.09
N GLY A 423 -16.20 28.17 -14.49
CA GLY A 423 -15.90 28.44 -15.89
C GLY A 423 -15.95 27.16 -16.72
N ALA A 424 -16.29 27.28 -18.00
CA ALA A 424 -16.39 26.14 -18.91
C ALA A 424 -15.50 26.35 -20.14
N CYS A 425 -14.75 25.32 -20.53
CA CYS A 425 -14.04 25.26 -21.80
C CYS A 425 -14.71 24.20 -22.69
N LEU A 426 -15.54 24.64 -23.64
CA LEU A 426 -16.18 23.73 -24.60
C LEU A 426 -15.22 23.43 -25.76
N ALA A 427 -14.50 22.33 -25.64
CA ALA A 427 -13.43 21.92 -26.55
C ALA A 427 -13.82 20.80 -27.54
N ASP A 428 -15.09 20.72 -27.93
CA ASP A 428 -15.55 19.79 -28.97
C ASP A 428 -14.78 19.96 -30.29
N ASP A 429 -14.68 18.89 -31.09
CA ASP A 429 -14.10 18.95 -32.43
C ASP A 429 -14.77 19.99 -33.34
N MET A 430 -14.02 20.46 -34.35
CA MET A 430 -14.55 21.38 -35.35
C MET A 430 -15.69 20.72 -36.13
N GLY A 431 -16.78 21.46 -36.36
CA GLY A 431 -17.96 20.96 -37.08
C GLY A 431 -19.02 20.27 -36.22
N LEU A 432 -18.78 20.04 -34.93
CA LEU A 432 -19.80 19.46 -34.03
C LEU A 432 -20.90 20.45 -33.60
N GLY A 433 -20.84 21.70 -34.04
CA GLY A 433 -21.88 22.70 -33.79
C GLY A 433 -21.80 23.34 -32.40
N LYS A 434 -20.59 23.66 -31.93
CA LYS A 434 -20.35 24.42 -30.68
C LYS A 434 -21.17 25.71 -30.62
N THR A 435 -21.27 26.43 -31.74
CA THR A 435 -22.06 27.66 -31.83
C THR A 435 -23.52 27.44 -31.44
N LEU A 436 -24.15 26.38 -31.96
CA LEU A 436 -25.53 26.03 -31.63
C LEU A 436 -25.70 25.64 -30.15
N GLN A 437 -24.73 24.91 -29.57
CA GLN A 437 -24.76 24.57 -28.14
C GLN A 437 -24.69 25.83 -27.27
N VAL A 438 -23.77 26.75 -27.59
CA VAL A 438 -23.60 28.03 -26.87
C VAL A 438 -24.84 28.90 -27.04
N LEU A 439 -25.39 29.04 -28.26
CA LEU A 439 -26.60 29.84 -28.48
C LEU A 439 -27.80 29.29 -27.72
N SER A 440 -27.96 27.96 -27.65
CA SER A 440 -28.99 27.31 -26.83
C SER A 440 -28.86 27.69 -25.35
N PHE A 441 -27.63 27.66 -24.83
CA PHE A 441 -27.33 28.04 -23.45
C PHE A 441 -27.58 29.54 -23.18
N LEU A 442 -27.15 30.42 -24.08
CA LEU A 442 -27.39 31.86 -23.96
C LEU A 442 -28.88 32.21 -24.01
N GLU A 443 -29.66 31.48 -24.81
CA GLU A 443 -31.11 31.67 -24.88
C GLU A 443 -31.81 31.27 -23.58
N GLU A 444 -31.39 30.17 -22.94
CA GLU A 444 -31.87 29.81 -21.60
C GLU A 444 -31.58 30.93 -20.59
N LEU A 445 -30.33 31.43 -20.55
CA LEU A 445 -29.95 32.54 -19.67
C LEU A 445 -30.77 33.82 -19.92
N ARG A 446 -31.06 34.13 -21.19
CA ARG A 446 -31.88 35.29 -21.56
C ARG A 446 -33.32 35.13 -21.05
N LEU A 447 -33.89 33.93 -21.10
CA LEU A 447 -35.23 33.66 -20.59
C LEU A 447 -35.27 33.72 -19.05
N GLU A 448 -34.23 33.26 -18.36
CA GLU A 448 -34.13 33.34 -16.91
C GLU A 448 -33.87 34.77 -16.41
N LYS A 449 -33.03 35.53 -17.13
CA LYS A 449 -32.62 36.90 -16.77
C LYS A 449 -32.67 37.83 -18.00
N PRO A 450 -33.85 38.38 -18.33
CA PRO A 450 -34.04 39.22 -19.53
C PRO A 450 -33.15 40.45 -19.62
N ASP A 451 -32.80 41.04 -18.47
CA ASP A 451 -31.96 42.24 -18.38
C ASP A 451 -30.45 41.94 -18.43
N SER A 452 -30.07 40.65 -18.46
CA SER A 452 -28.66 40.25 -18.51
C SER A 452 -28.05 40.56 -19.88
N LYS A 453 -26.80 41.02 -19.88
CA LYS A 453 -26.03 41.28 -21.10
C LYS A 453 -24.89 40.29 -21.18
N VAL A 454 -24.71 39.69 -22.35
CA VAL A 454 -23.64 38.74 -22.64
C VAL A 454 -22.68 39.38 -23.63
N LEU A 455 -21.38 39.31 -23.33
CA LEU A 455 -20.32 39.72 -24.25
C LEU A 455 -19.76 38.48 -24.93
N LEU A 456 -19.90 38.40 -26.25
CA LEU A 456 -19.28 37.37 -27.07
C LEU A 456 -18.08 37.97 -27.80
N ILE A 457 -16.89 37.42 -27.56
CA ILE A 457 -15.65 37.83 -28.23
C ILE A 457 -15.29 36.75 -29.25
N VAL A 458 -15.26 37.13 -30.53
CA VAL A 458 -14.93 36.21 -31.63
C VAL A 458 -13.96 36.89 -32.61
N PRO A 459 -13.15 36.11 -33.36
CA PRO A 459 -12.40 36.62 -34.50
C PRO A 459 -13.30 37.40 -35.45
N ALA A 460 -12.79 38.49 -36.03
CA ALA A 460 -13.56 39.37 -36.93
C ALA A 460 -14.18 38.60 -38.12
N SER A 461 -13.46 37.59 -38.64
CA SER A 461 -13.92 36.72 -39.72
C SER A 461 -15.15 35.87 -39.37
N LEU A 462 -15.43 35.64 -38.09
CA LEU A 462 -16.54 34.81 -37.62
C LEU A 462 -17.77 35.62 -37.20
N LEU A 463 -17.70 36.95 -37.15
CA LEU A 463 -18.82 37.82 -36.77
C LEU A 463 -20.06 37.57 -37.65
N GLY A 464 -19.86 37.46 -38.96
CA GLY A 464 -20.95 37.19 -39.91
C GLY A 464 -21.62 35.84 -39.65
N ASN A 465 -20.83 34.80 -39.35
CA ASN A 465 -21.33 33.46 -39.09
C ASN A 465 -22.17 33.42 -37.80
N TRP A 466 -21.66 33.98 -36.70
CA TRP A 466 -22.40 34.06 -35.43
C TRP A 466 -23.68 34.87 -35.56
N SER A 467 -23.67 35.98 -36.31
CA SER A 467 -24.89 36.74 -36.57
C SER A 467 -25.91 35.97 -37.40
N SER A 468 -25.48 35.19 -38.40
CA SER A 468 -26.37 34.42 -39.25
C SER A 468 -27.00 33.27 -38.47
N GLU A 469 -26.19 32.52 -37.72
CA GLU A 469 -26.65 31.41 -36.89
C GLU A 469 -27.56 31.87 -35.75
N GLY A 470 -27.26 33.00 -35.10
CA GLY A 470 -28.14 33.58 -34.07
C GLY A 470 -29.52 33.93 -34.60
N LYS A 471 -29.61 34.55 -35.79
CA LYS A 471 -30.90 34.85 -36.45
C LYS A 471 -31.64 33.59 -36.92
N HIS A 472 -30.90 32.55 -37.29
CA HIS A 472 -31.47 31.30 -37.79
C HIS A 472 -32.00 30.42 -36.66
N PHE A 473 -31.28 30.34 -35.53
CA PHE A 473 -31.59 29.41 -34.44
C PHE A 473 -32.41 30.03 -33.31
N LEU A 474 -32.46 31.35 -33.15
CA LEU A 474 -33.17 31.99 -32.03
C LEU A 474 -34.37 32.82 -32.51
N TYR A 475 -35.56 32.53 -31.98
CA TYR A 475 -36.74 33.35 -32.21
C TYR A 475 -36.88 34.45 -31.15
N THR A 476 -36.78 35.72 -31.55
CA THR A 476 -37.03 36.88 -30.67
C THR A 476 -38.04 37.84 -31.29
N LYS A 477 -39.08 38.22 -30.52
CA LYS A 477 -40.05 39.25 -30.94
C LYS A 477 -39.45 40.65 -31.03
N ASP A 478 -38.40 40.94 -30.25
CA ASP A 478 -37.76 42.26 -30.14
C ASP A 478 -36.40 42.37 -30.88
N GLY A 479 -35.98 41.30 -31.57
CA GLY A 479 -34.74 41.25 -32.33
C GLY A 479 -33.48 41.07 -31.47
N PHE A 480 -32.60 40.18 -31.91
CA PHE A 480 -31.26 40.02 -31.34
C PHE A 480 -30.41 41.26 -31.67
N SER A 481 -30.23 42.16 -30.70
CA SER A 481 -29.41 43.36 -30.86
C SER A 481 -27.98 43.07 -30.41
N TYR A 482 -27.07 42.89 -31.36
CA TYR A 482 -25.64 42.79 -31.08
C TYR A 482 -24.93 44.07 -31.53
N ILE A 483 -23.97 44.52 -30.74
CA ILE A 483 -23.07 45.62 -31.10
C ILE A 483 -21.75 44.97 -31.51
N ALA A 484 -21.49 44.89 -32.81
CA ALA A 484 -20.19 44.45 -33.30
C ALA A 484 -19.22 45.64 -33.25
N TRP A 485 -18.21 45.55 -32.39
CA TRP A 485 -17.11 46.51 -32.33
C TRP A 485 -15.87 45.88 -32.94
N GLN A 486 -15.36 46.47 -34.02
CA GLN A 486 -14.10 46.09 -34.64
C GLN A 486 -13.14 47.27 -34.43
N ASN A 487 -12.06 47.04 -33.68
CA ASN A 487 -10.99 48.03 -33.59
C ASN A 487 -10.39 48.18 -34.99
N LYS A 488 -10.44 49.40 -35.55
CA LYS A 488 -9.92 49.68 -36.89
C LYS A 488 -8.41 49.66 -36.91
#